data_AF-A0A075RCR8-F1
#
_entry.id   AF-A0A075RCR8-F1
#
_cell.length_a   1.000
_cell.length_b   1.000
_cell.length_c   1.000
_cell.angle_alpha   90.00
_cell.angle_beta   90.00
_cell.angle_gamma   90.00
#
_symmetry.space_group_name_H-M   'P 1'
#
loop_
_entity.id
_entity.type
_entity.pdbx_description
1 polymer ?
#
loop_
_entity_poly.entity_id
_entity_poly.type
_entity_poly.pdbx_seq_one_letter_code
_entity_poly.pdbx_strand_id
1 'polypeptide(L)'
;MKVRSVGLFTLILLGVLQFYAASPSVEEPTFGTGAPPEYLSIQDLDHITFEDYNDKTKNIKVPIKSIPEFNEIYSELEDDKQKKAELGVATRGMILLENKDATYLLLKYQCGVKLCNSLLLKKENEKITTLPINEKFLFADYQFSSVKKSLALSYITIHYVDFHNSDKVYKTYTVYIVDLPTFKIKKTLEIKQEPDFTKLLK
;
A
#
# COMPACT_ATOMS: atom_id res chain seq x y z
N MET A 1 -42.50 -24.09 53.23
CA MET A 1 -42.54 -22.69 52.75
C MET A 1 -41.83 -22.61 51.41
N LYS A 2 -42.57 -22.39 50.31
CA LYS A 2 -42.04 -22.17 48.96
C LYS A 2 -42.01 -20.67 48.71
N VAL A 3 -40.83 -20.07 48.61
CA VAL A 3 -40.67 -18.65 48.28
C VAL A 3 -40.69 -18.51 46.76
N ARG A 4 -41.66 -17.74 46.25
CA ARG A 4 -41.85 -17.43 44.83
C ARG A 4 -40.79 -16.44 44.38
N SER A 5 -39.86 -16.89 43.52
CA SER A 5 -38.92 -16.05 42.77
C SER A 5 -39.63 -15.48 41.53
N VAL A 6 -40.37 -14.38 41.70
CA VAL A 6 -40.97 -13.61 40.57
C VAL A 6 -40.74 -12.10 40.76
N GLY A 7 -39.62 -11.72 41.39
CA GLY A 7 -39.28 -10.32 41.65
C GLY A 7 -38.04 -9.80 40.92
N LEU A 8 -37.18 -10.68 40.38
CA LEU A 8 -35.87 -10.27 39.85
C LEU A 8 -35.83 -10.09 38.33
N PHE A 9 -36.78 -10.67 37.59
CA PHE A 9 -36.78 -10.59 36.12
C PHE A 9 -37.39 -9.30 35.56
N THR A 10 -38.23 -8.61 36.33
CA THR A 10 -38.87 -7.35 35.92
C THR A 10 -38.00 -6.11 36.12
N LEU A 11 -36.99 -6.16 37.00
CA LEU A 11 -36.07 -5.04 37.21
C LEU A 11 -34.96 -4.95 36.16
N ILE A 12 -34.59 -6.07 35.53
CA ILE A 12 -33.55 -6.09 34.49
C ILE A 12 -34.10 -5.55 33.16
N LEU A 13 -35.38 -5.80 32.83
CA LEU A 13 -35.97 -5.30 31.58
C LEU A 13 -36.20 -3.77 31.57
N LEU A 14 -36.47 -3.16 32.74
CA LEU A 14 -36.65 -1.71 32.85
C LEU A 14 -35.34 -0.92 32.83
N GLY A 15 -34.21 -1.54 33.23
CA GLY A 15 -32.89 -0.91 33.17
C GLY A 15 -32.31 -0.81 31.76
N VAL A 16 -32.65 -1.73 30.85
CA VAL A 16 -32.15 -1.74 29.47
C VAL A 16 -32.90 -0.73 28.59
N LEU A 17 -34.17 -0.45 28.87
CA LEU A 17 -34.97 0.52 28.11
C LEU A 17 -34.62 1.99 28.44
N GLN A 18 -34.10 2.28 29.63
CA GLN A 18 -33.68 3.65 29.98
C GLN A 18 -32.30 4.05 29.41
N PHE A 19 -31.46 3.09 29.04
CA PHE A 19 -30.20 3.38 28.34
C PHE A 19 -30.39 3.86 26.89
N TYR A 20 -31.49 3.47 26.24
CA TYR A 20 -31.78 3.88 24.86
C TYR A 20 -32.52 5.22 24.74
N ALA A 21 -33.10 5.75 25.81
CA ALA A 21 -33.90 6.98 25.77
C ALA A 21 -33.23 8.22 26.37
N ALA A 22 -32.04 8.08 26.99
CA ALA A 22 -31.31 9.18 27.64
C ALA A 22 -29.86 9.30 27.16
N SER A 23 -29.58 8.92 25.91
CA SER A 23 -28.33 9.35 25.28
C SER A 23 -28.48 10.81 24.88
N PRO A 24 -27.71 11.75 25.45
CA PRO A 24 -27.63 13.08 24.85
C PRO A 24 -27.16 12.87 23.41
N SER A 25 -27.84 13.53 22.47
CA SER A 25 -27.35 13.73 21.11
C SER A 25 -25.89 14.19 21.24
N VAL A 26 -24.96 13.27 21.00
CA VAL A 26 -23.56 13.63 20.82
C VAL A 26 -23.58 14.51 19.58
N GLU A 27 -23.48 15.81 19.78
CA GLU A 27 -23.13 16.72 18.71
C GLU A 27 -21.87 16.14 18.07
N GLU A 28 -22.01 15.65 16.85
CA GLU A 28 -20.87 15.35 16.01
C GLU A 28 -19.97 16.59 16.06
N PRO A 29 -18.67 16.43 16.33
CA PRO A 29 -17.76 17.57 16.27
C PRO A 29 -17.95 18.18 14.89
N THR A 30 -18.42 19.42 14.86
CA THR A 30 -18.51 20.25 13.67
C THR A 30 -17.07 20.50 13.22
N PHE A 31 -16.51 19.52 12.51
CA PHE A 31 -15.36 19.74 11.68
C PHE A 31 -15.78 20.81 10.69
N GLY A 32 -15.08 21.95 10.78
CA GLY A 32 -15.29 23.07 9.88
C GLY A 32 -15.35 22.59 8.43
N THR A 33 -16.05 23.38 7.63
CA THR A 33 -16.27 23.33 6.18
C THR A 33 -14.99 23.24 5.33
N GLY A 34 -14.13 22.28 5.62
CA GLY A 34 -13.19 21.71 4.67
C GLY A 34 -13.94 20.63 3.90
N ALA A 35 -13.81 20.64 2.58
CA ALA A 35 -14.39 19.63 1.71
C ALA A 35 -14.14 18.21 2.28
N PRO A 36 -15.10 17.27 2.14
CA PRO A 36 -14.83 15.87 2.44
C PRO A 36 -13.55 15.45 1.70
N PRO A 37 -12.68 14.61 2.30
CA PRO A 37 -11.50 14.11 1.60
C PRO A 37 -11.96 13.62 0.24
N GLU A 38 -11.36 14.15 -0.83
CA GLU A 38 -11.73 13.85 -2.21
C GLU A 38 -11.69 12.33 -2.39
N TYR A 39 -12.85 11.70 -2.26
CA TYR A 39 -13.04 10.33 -2.66
C TYR A 39 -12.85 10.34 -4.17
N LEU A 40 -11.69 9.81 -4.61
CA LEU A 40 -11.28 9.63 -6.01
C LEU A 40 -12.49 9.71 -6.94
N SER A 41 -12.53 10.76 -7.76
CA SER A 41 -13.58 10.91 -8.77
C SER A 41 -13.57 9.67 -9.67
N ILE A 42 -14.72 9.30 -10.25
CA ILE A 42 -14.79 8.14 -11.15
C ILE A 42 -13.77 8.27 -12.31
N GLN A 43 -13.41 9.50 -12.71
CA GLN A 43 -12.39 9.78 -13.71
C GLN A 43 -10.95 9.57 -13.21
N ASP A 44 -10.69 9.74 -11.91
CA ASP A 44 -9.38 9.44 -11.33
C ASP A 44 -9.15 7.93 -11.16
N LEU A 45 -10.19 7.09 -11.24
CA LEU A 45 -10.05 5.63 -11.20
C LEU A 45 -9.43 5.04 -12.46
N ASP A 46 -9.29 5.79 -13.56
CA ASP A 46 -8.63 5.31 -14.77
C ASP A 46 -7.11 5.54 -14.76
N HIS A 47 -6.59 6.18 -13.71
CA HIS A 47 -5.18 6.51 -13.55
C HIS A 47 -4.64 6.03 -12.21
N ILE A 48 -3.35 5.70 -12.21
CA ILE A 48 -2.58 5.52 -10.98
C ILE A 48 -1.79 6.80 -10.73
N THR A 49 -1.97 7.35 -9.54
CA THR A 49 -1.20 8.51 -9.07
C THR A 49 0.06 8.04 -8.37
N PHE A 50 1.20 8.57 -8.80
CA PHE A 50 2.51 8.36 -8.19
C PHE A 50 2.91 9.65 -7.49
N GLU A 51 3.25 9.55 -6.21
CA GLU A 51 3.66 10.70 -5.40
C GLU A 51 5.16 10.65 -5.12
N ASP A 52 5.82 11.82 -5.13
CA ASP A 52 7.18 11.92 -4.65
C ASP A 52 7.18 11.91 -3.11
N TYR A 53 8.04 11.08 -2.53
CA TYR A 53 8.13 10.96 -1.07
C TYR A 53 8.62 12.24 -0.39
N ASN A 54 9.52 12.98 -1.07
CA ASN A 54 10.11 14.20 -0.55
C ASN A 54 9.28 15.44 -0.89
N ASP A 55 8.49 15.37 -1.97
CA ASP A 55 7.61 16.46 -2.41
C ASP A 55 6.21 15.93 -2.73
N LYS A 56 5.33 15.96 -1.72
CA LYS A 56 3.95 15.49 -1.86
C LYS A 56 3.11 16.30 -2.86
N THR A 57 3.58 17.47 -3.29
CA THR A 57 2.89 18.26 -4.32
C THR A 57 3.19 17.76 -5.72
N LYS A 58 4.30 17.05 -5.88
CA LYS A 58 4.71 16.43 -7.13
C LYS A 58 4.01 15.09 -7.30
N ASN A 59 3.13 15.04 -8.30
CA ASN A 59 2.46 13.82 -8.70
C ASN A 59 2.63 13.55 -10.20
N ILE A 60 2.60 12.26 -10.56
CA ILE A 60 2.55 11.78 -11.94
C ILE A 60 1.35 10.85 -12.04
N LYS A 61 0.44 11.15 -12.97
CA LYS A 61 -0.69 10.26 -13.29
C LYS A 61 -0.33 9.38 -14.48
N VAL A 62 -0.47 8.08 -14.34
CA VAL A 62 -0.26 7.09 -15.41
C VAL A 62 -1.57 6.38 -15.70
N PRO A 63 -2.05 6.34 -16.96
CA PRO A 63 -3.26 5.62 -17.30
C PRO A 63 -3.11 4.11 -17.00
N ILE A 64 -4.09 3.51 -16.33
CA ILE A 64 -4.07 2.08 -15.98
C ILE A 64 -3.89 1.21 -17.22
N LYS A 65 -4.56 1.57 -18.32
CA LYS A 65 -4.48 0.85 -19.61
C LYS A 65 -3.07 0.77 -20.19
N SER A 66 -2.15 1.63 -19.75
CA SER A 66 -0.74 1.61 -20.18
C SER A 66 0.14 0.66 -19.35
N ILE A 67 -0.38 0.10 -18.27
CA ILE A 67 0.31 -0.84 -17.37
C ILE A 67 -0.32 -2.23 -17.58
N PRO A 68 0.30 -3.13 -18.37
CA PRO A 68 -0.31 -4.38 -18.79
C PRO A 68 -0.85 -5.23 -17.63
N GLU A 69 -0.04 -5.41 -16.59
CA GLU A 69 -0.37 -6.22 -15.40
C GLU A 69 -1.55 -5.64 -14.62
N PHE A 70 -1.70 -4.31 -14.63
CA PHE A 70 -2.80 -3.65 -13.93
C PHE A 70 -4.06 -3.58 -14.79
N ASN A 71 -3.90 -3.43 -16.11
CA ASN A 71 -5.01 -3.40 -17.05
C ASN A 71 -5.80 -4.72 -17.07
N GLU A 72 -5.10 -5.86 -16.98
CA GLU A 72 -5.74 -7.18 -16.86
C GLU A 72 -6.63 -7.23 -15.63
N ILE A 73 -6.08 -6.88 -14.46
CA ILE A 73 -6.81 -6.95 -13.19
C ILE A 73 -7.93 -5.93 -13.11
N TYR A 74 -7.71 -4.71 -13.58
CA TYR A 74 -8.74 -3.68 -13.60
C TYR A 74 -9.95 -4.08 -14.45
N SER A 75 -9.74 -4.90 -15.50
CA SER A 75 -10.83 -5.45 -16.32
C SER A 75 -11.65 -6.54 -15.62
N GLU A 76 -11.09 -7.19 -14.59
CA GLU A 76 -11.76 -8.20 -13.78
C GLU A 76 -12.57 -7.61 -12.60
N LEU A 77 -12.37 -6.33 -12.27
CA LEU A 77 -13.08 -5.69 -11.16
C LEU A 77 -14.49 -5.29 -11.58
N GLU A 78 -15.49 -5.94 -10.98
CA GLU A 78 -16.89 -5.85 -11.40
C GLU A 78 -17.56 -4.51 -11.09
N ASP A 79 -17.11 -3.81 -10.03
CA ASP A 79 -17.77 -2.62 -9.52
C ASP A 79 -16.80 -1.53 -9.02
N ASP A 80 -17.31 -0.31 -8.86
CA ASP A 80 -16.54 0.86 -8.42
C ASP A 80 -15.98 0.73 -7.01
N LYS A 81 -16.59 -0.09 -6.14
CA LYS A 81 -16.11 -0.32 -4.77
C LYS A 81 -14.86 -1.19 -4.80
N GLN A 82 -14.85 -2.24 -5.63
CA GLN A 82 -13.67 -3.07 -5.86
C GLN A 82 -12.53 -2.24 -6.48
N LYS A 83 -12.84 -1.42 -7.49
CA LYS A 83 -11.86 -0.50 -8.09
C LYS A 83 -11.28 0.48 -7.08
N LYS A 84 -12.12 1.10 -6.25
CA LYS A 84 -11.67 2.01 -5.19
C LYS A 84 -10.82 1.30 -4.14
N ALA A 85 -11.15 0.08 -3.76
CA ALA A 85 -10.35 -0.71 -2.82
C ALA A 85 -8.98 -1.06 -3.43
N GLU A 86 -8.96 -1.52 -4.68
CA GLU A 86 -7.74 -1.90 -5.38
C GLU A 86 -6.81 -0.71 -5.64
N LEU A 87 -7.36 0.39 -6.17
CA LEU A 87 -6.60 1.57 -6.59
C LEU A 87 -6.32 2.56 -5.47
N GLY A 88 -7.30 2.76 -4.59
CA GLY A 88 -7.22 3.78 -3.52
C GLY A 88 -6.61 3.26 -2.22
N VAL A 89 -6.62 1.94 -1.98
CA VAL A 89 -6.17 1.35 -0.72
C VAL A 89 -5.02 0.38 -0.92
N ALA A 90 -5.16 -0.61 -1.81
CA ALA A 90 -4.18 -1.68 -1.98
C ALA A 90 -2.94 -1.24 -2.80
N THR A 91 -3.10 -0.25 -3.66
CA THR A 91 -2.06 0.24 -4.56
C THR A 91 -1.52 1.59 -4.08
N ARG A 92 -0.20 1.70 -3.97
CA ARG A 92 0.46 2.99 -3.68
C ARG A 92 1.59 3.25 -4.68
N GLY A 93 1.38 4.25 -5.54
CA GLY A 93 2.39 4.73 -6.47
C GLY A 93 3.42 5.63 -5.79
N MET A 94 4.69 5.43 -6.13
CA MET A 94 5.81 6.23 -5.65
C MET A 94 6.70 6.63 -6.81
N ILE A 95 7.08 7.91 -6.87
CA ILE A 95 8.11 8.39 -7.79
C ILE A 95 9.47 8.06 -7.17
N LEU A 96 10.30 7.28 -7.88
CA LEU A 96 11.65 6.95 -7.43
C LEU A 96 12.70 7.92 -7.98
N LEU A 97 12.60 8.22 -9.28
CA LEU A 97 13.53 9.11 -9.96
C LEU A 97 12.91 9.66 -11.22
N GLU A 98 13.09 10.95 -11.45
CA GLU A 98 12.83 11.59 -12.74
C GLU A 98 14.16 12.09 -13.31
N ASN A 99 14.46 11.71 -14.54
CA ASN A 99 15.56 12.26 -15.30
C ASN A 99 15.08 12.69 -16.69
N LYS A 100 15.96 13.29 -17.50
CA LYS A 100 15.59 13.83 -18.82
C LYS A 100 15.13 12.76 -19.81
N ASP A 101 15.59 11.52 -19.63
CA ASP A 101 15.41 10.44 -20.59
C ASP A 101 14.31 9.45 -20.17
N ALA A 102 14.10 9.28 -18.86
CA ALA A 102 13.19 8.32 -18.26
C ALA A 102 12.75 8.72 -16.84
N THR A 103 11.53 8.34 -16.50
CA THR A 103 11.01 8.37 -15.13
C THR A 103 10.88 6.94 -14.61
N TYR A 104 11.39 6.69 -13.41
CA TYR A 104 11.26 5.42 -12.70
C TYR A 104 10.23 5.57 -11.59
N LEU A 105 9.23 4.71 -11.63
CA LEU A 105 8.10 4.72 -10.71
C LEU A 105 7.96 3.34 -10.07
N LEU A 106 7.56 3.28 -8.81
CA LEU A 106 7.29 2.04 -8.11
C LEU A 106 5.83 1.98 -7.70
N LEU A 107 5.15 0.95 -8.15
CA LEU A 107 3.84 0.58 -7.65
C LEU A 107 4.06 -0.39 -6.48
N LYS A 108 3.98 0.14 -5.26
CA LYS A 108 4.01 -0.66 -4.04
C LYS A 108 2.64 -1.26 -3.86
N TYR A 109 2.59 -2.57 -3.70
CA TYR A 109 1.34 -3.27 -3.61
C TYR A 109 1.19 -3.91 -2.22
N GLN A 110 0.14 -3.54 -1.47
CA GLN A 110 -0.13 -4.04 -0.11
C GLN A 110 -1.14 -5.19 -0.11
N CYS A 111 -0.97 -6.18 -1.01
CA CYS A 111 -1.83 -7.37 -1.14
C CYS A 111 -3.34 -7.08 -0.99
N GLY A 112 -3.94 -6.41 -1.97
CA GLY A 112 -5.39 -6.38 -2.23
C GLY A 112 -5.94 -7.68 -2.79
N VAL A 113 -6.97 -7.61 -3.63
CA VAL A 113 -7.78 -8.79 -4.01
C VAL A 113 -7.08 -9.66 -5.07
N LYS A 114 -6.23 -9.08 -5.93
CA LYS A 114 -5.72 -9.77 -7.13
C LYS A 114 -4.22 -9.61 -7.41
N LEU A 115 -3.62 -8.43 -7.22
CA LEU A 115 -2.15 -8.30 -7.29
C LEU A 115 -1.53 -8.68 -5.95
N CYS A 116 -0.28 -9.14 -5.96
CA CYS A 116 0.52 -9.38 -4.74
C CYS A 116 1.99 -8.98 -4.92
N ASN A 117 2.36 -8.46 -6.10
CA ASN A 117 3.74 -8.10 -6.42
C ASN A 117 3.85 -6.59 -6.57
N SER A 118 5.00 -6.04 -6.17
CA SER A 118 5.34 -4.68 -6.56
C SER A 118 5.70 -4.64 -8.04
N LEU A 119 5.44 -3.52 -8.69
CA LEU A 119 5.76 -3.32 -10.09
C LEU A 119 6.68 -2.11 -10.23
N LEU A 120 7.88 -2.33 -10.78
CA LEU A 120 8.76 -1.24 -11.18
C LEU A 120 8.38 -0.82 -12.60
N LEU A 121 8.14 0.47 -12.80
CA LEU A 121 7.79 1.05 -14.09
C LEU A 121 8.92 1.97 -14.56
N LYS A 122 9.18 1.93 -15.86
CA LYS A 122 10.01 2.88 -16.59
C LYS A 122 9.14 3.59 -17.62
N LYS A 123 8.97 4.91 -17.46
CA LYS A 123 8.29 5.79 -18.43
C LYS A 123 9.34 6.49 -19.28
N GLU A 124 9.36 6.19 -20.57
CA GLU A 124 10.17 6.87 -21.58
C GLU A 124 9.20 7.56 -22.55
N ASN A 125 9.05 8.88 -22.44
CA ASN A 125 7.95 9.63 -23.06
C ASN A 125 6.60 9.00 -22.68
N GLU A 126 5.79 8.56 -23.63
CA GLU A 126 4.49 7.91 -23.39
C GLU A 126 4.57 6.39 -23.29
N LYS A 127 5.76 5.80 -23.47
CA LYS A 127 5.93 4.35 -23.38
C LYS A 127 6.20 3.94 -21.94
N ILE A 128 5.35 3.05 -21.41
CA ILE A 128 5.55 2.38 -20.13
C ILE A 128 6.14 0.99 -20.38
N THR A 129 7.23 0.68 -19.68
CA THR A 129 7.77 -0.69 -19.56
C THR A 129 7.71 -1.09 -18.10
N THR A 130 7.32 -2.33 -17.83
CA THR A 130 7.10 -2.84 -16.48
C THR A 130 8.10 -3.96 -16.17
N LEU A 131 8.50 -4.04 -14.90
CA LEU A 131 9.34 -5.09 -14.37
C LEU A 131 8.73 -5.56 -13.04
N PRO A 132 8.11 -6.75 -13.01
CA PRO A 132 7.58 -7.33 -11.79
C PRO A 132 8.70 -7.56 -10.76
N ILE A 133 8.48 -7.07 -9.55
CA ILE A 133 9.34 -7.31 -8.39
C ILE A 133 8.56 -8.25 -7.46
N ASN A 134 8.91 -9.54 -7.54
CA ASN A 134 8.21 -10.61 -6.84
C ASN A 134 8.42 -10.49 -5.34
N GLU A 135 7.40 -10.08 -4.60
CA GLU A 135 7.58 -9.75 -3.20
C GLU A 135 6.36 -10.19 -2.41
N LYS A 136 6.47 -11.35 -1.77
CA LYS A 136 5.62 -11.71 -0.61
C LYS A 136 5.88 -10.81 0.60
N PHE A 137 6.71 -9.77 0.47
CA PHE A 137 7.31 -9.02 1.56
C PHE A 137 7.05 -7.50 1.43
N LEU A 138 7.24 -6.78 2.53
CA LEU A 138 6.86 -5.37 2.63
C LEU A 138 7.97 -4.48 2.07
N PHE A 139 7.66 -3.57 1.14
CA PHE A 139 8.64 -2.58 0.66
C PHE A 139 9.22 -1.79 1.83
N ALA A 140 10.55 -1.71 1.88
CA ALA A 140 11.27 -1.07 2.96
C ALA A 140 11.94 0.22 2.51
N ASP A 141 12.85 0.13 1.53
CA ASP A 141 13.63 1.26 1.07
C ASP A 141 14.26 1.00 -0.31
N TYR A 142 14.83 2.04 -0.93
CA TYR A 142 15.50 1.99 -2.21
C TYR A 142 16.70 2.93 -2.28
N GLN A 143 17.65 2.63 -3.17
CA GLN A 143 18.75 3.55 -3.48
C GLN A 143 19.24 3.39 -4.91
N PHE A 144 19.55 4.51 -5.55
CA PHE A 144 20.25 4.52 -6.83
C PHE A 144 21.78 4.50 -6.62
N SER A 145 22.49 3.79 -7.48
CA SER A 145 23.95 3.96 -7.62
C SER A 145 24.28 5.43 -7.90
N SER A 146 25.48 5.89 -7.54
CA SER A 146 25.92 7.28 -7.74
C SER A 146 25.81 7.75 -9.20
N VAL A 147 26.07 6.85 -10.15
CA VAL A 147 25.96 7.09 -11.61
C VAL A 147 24.56 6.80 -12.18
N LYS A 148 23.59 6.45 -11.33
CA LYS A 148 22.19 6.15 -11.71
C LYS A 148 22.05 5.07 -12.79
N LYS A 149 22.95 4.08 -12.80
CA LYS A 149 22.87 2.89 -13.69
C LYS A 149 22.24 1.68 -13.02
N SER A 150 22.22 1.65 -11.70
CA SER A 150 21.60 0.57 -10.94
C SER A 150 20.70 1.14 -9.83
N LEU A 151 19.68 0.36 -9.49
CA LEU A 151 18.72 0.63 -8.43
C LEU A 151 18.68 -0.58 -7.50
N ALA A 152 18.87 -0.37 -6.20
CA ALA A 152 18.56 -1.35 -5.17
C ALA A 152 17.14 -1.08 -4.66
N LEU A 153 16.34 -2.13 -4.54
CA LEU A 153 15.05 -2.13 -3.85
C LEU A 153 15.15 -3.14 -2.72
N SER A 154 14.77 -2.77 -1.50
CA SER A 154 14.73 -3.67 -0.36
C SER A 154 13.32 -3.88 0.15
N TYR A 155 13.08 -5.09 0.61
CA TYR A 155 11.82 -5.52 1.16
C TYR A 155 12.04 -6.36 2.42
N ILE A 156 11.19 -6.17 3.42
CA ILE A 156 11.30 -6.81 4.73
C ILE A 156 10.32 -7.96 4.84
N THR A 157 10.84 -9.13 5.20
CA THR A 157 10.07 -10.24 5.77
C THR A 157 10.20 -10.19 7.29
N ILE A 158 9.06 -10.20 7.97
CA ILE A 158 9.00 -10.29 9.43
C ILE A 158 8.72 -11.74 9.80
N HIS A 159 9.66 -12.41 10.46
CA HIS A 159 9.51 -13.78 10.93
C HIS A 159 9.11 -13.77 12.40
N TYR A 160 7.88 -14.21 12.67
CA TYR A 160 7.41 -14.45 14.04
C TYR A 160 7.84 -15.85 14.47
N VAL A 161 8.70 -15.93 15.47
CA VAL A 161 9.18 -17.23 16.01
C VAL A 161 8.11 -17.88 16.89
N ASP A 162 7.27 -17.06 17.54
CA ASP A 162 6.13 -17.48 18.34
C ASP A 162 5.06 -16.38 18.29
N PHE A 163 3.85 -16.68 17.81
CA PHE A 163 2.75 -15.73 17.74
C PHE A 163 2.25 -15.29 19.12
N HIS A 164 2.57 -16.04 20.18
CA HIS A 164 2.23 -15.71 21.57
C HIS A 164 3.34 -14.97 22.31
N ASN A 165 4.52 -14.84 21.71
CA ASN A 165 5.69 -14.22 22.33
C ASN A 165 6.37 -13.26 21.34
N SER A 166 5.84 -12.03 21.27
CA SER A 166 6.29 -10.97 20.34
C SER A 166 7.74 -10.55 20.49
N ASP A 167 8.43 -11.02 21.53
CA ASP A 167 9.76 -10.55 21.90
C ASP A 167 10.88 -11.22 21.09
N LYS A 168 10.55 -12.19 20.22
CA LYS A 168 11.50 -12.83 19.29
C LYS A 168 11.04 -12.67 17.85
N VAL A 169 11.12 -11.44 17.36
CA VAL A 169 10.96 -11.11 15.94
C VAL A 169 12.35 -10.96 15.32
N TYR A 170 12.62 -11.71 14.24
CA TYR A 170 13.77 -11.42 13.39
C TYR A 170 13.31 -11.01 12.00
N LYS A 171 14.05 -10.07 11.41
CA LYS A 171 13.76 -9.52 10.08
C LYS A 171 14.76 -10.06 9.08
N THR A 172 14.29 -10.42 7.90
CA THR A 172 15.16 -10.65 6.74
C THR A 172 14.80 -9.64 5.66
N TYR A 173 15.80 -9.26 4.89
CA TYR A 173 15.70 -8.31 3.81
C TYR A 173 15.97 -9.02 2.49
N THR A 174 15.03 -8.94 1.56
CA THR A 174 15.24 -9.29 0.16
C THR A 174 15.64 -8.01 -0.57
N VAL A 175 16.79 -8.03 -1.24
CA VAL A 175 17.28 -6.89 -2.01
C VAL A 175 17.37 -7.26 -3.49
N TYR A 176 16.64 -6.54 -4.31
CA TYR A 176 16.72 -6.61 -5.77
C TYR A 176 17.63 -5.51 -6.30
N ILE A 177 18.67 -5.92 -7.04
CA ILE A 177 19.53 -5.00 -7.79
C ILE A 177 19.06 -5.02 -9.24
N VAL A 178 18.50 -3.90 -9.68
CA VAL A 178 18.01 -3.68 -11.04
C VAL A 178 19.08 -2.94 -11.83
N ASP A 179 19.41 -3.47 -13.02
CA ASP A 179 20.16 -2.75 -14.03
C ASP A 179 19.21 -1.86 -14.83
N LEU A 180 19.39 -0.54 -14.74
CA LEU A 180 18.46 0.44 -15.33
C LEU A 180 18.57 0.51 -16.86
N PRO A 181 19.76 0.45 -17.49
CA PRO A 181 19.87 0.42 -18.95
C PRO A 181 19.11 -0.73 -19.61
N THR A 182 19.23 -1.95 -19.07
CA THR A 182 18.53 -3.13 -19.61
C THR A 182 17.15 -3.35 -18.99
N PHE A 183 16.84 -2.62 -17.92
CA PHE A 183 15.61 -2.72 -17.13
C PHE A 183 15.32 -4.16 -16.67
N LYS A 184 16.33 -4.82 -16.10
CA LYS A 184 16.27 -6.21 -15.64
C LYS A 184 16.83 -6.36 -14.23
N ILE A 185 16.31 -7.34 -13.50
CA ILE A 185 16.89 -7.77 -12.23
C ILE A 185 18.25 -8.42 -12.53
N LYS A 186 19.34 -7.79 -12.10
CA LYS A 186 20.70 -8.30 -12.23
C LYS A 186 21.04 -9.29 -11.12
N LYS A 187 20.54 -9.03 -9.90
CA LYS A 187 20.84 -9.84 -8.72
C LYS A 187 19.74 -9.73 -7.68
N THR A 188 19.51 -10.83 -6.97
CA THR A 188 18.66 -10.90 -5.77
C THR A 188 19.52 -11.36 -4.60
N LEU A 189 19.35 -10.72 -3.44
CA LEU A 189 20.12 -11.00 -2.23
C LEU A 189 19.19 -11.17 -1.04
N GLU A 190 19.45 -12.15 -0.19
CA GLU A 190 18.81 -12.27 1.12
C GLU A 190 19.81 -11.86 2.21
N ILE A 191 19.40 -10.93 3.08
CA ILE A 191 20.27 -10.31 4.08
C ILE A 191 19.55 -10.33 5.44
N LYS A 192 20.24 -10.76 6.51
CA LYS A 192 19.64 -10.89 7.86
C LYS A 192 19.69 -9.60 8.69
N GLN A 193 20.21 -8.53 8.11
CA GLN A 193 20.38 -7.22 8.72
C GLN A 193 20.02 -6.14 7.70
N GLU A 194 19.84 -4.92 8.16
CA GLU A 194 19.54 -3.79 7.29
C GLU A 194 20.60 -3.63 6.18
N PRO A 195 20.19 -3.52 4.90
CA PRO A 195 21.10 -3.52 3.78
C PRO A 195 21.89 -2.21 3.69
N ASP A 196 23.22 -2.31 3.60
CA ASP A 196 24.08 -1.20 3.24
C ASP A 196 24.14 -1.06 1.71
N PHE A 197 23.19 -0.31 1.15
CA PHE A 197 23.11 -0.07 -0.29
C PHE A 197 24.37 0.56 -0.88
N THR A 198 25.11 1.37 -0.12
CA THR A 198 26.38 1.98 -0.58
C THR A 198 27.43 0.91 -0.87
N LYS A 199 27.42 -0.22 -0.14
CA LYS A 199 28.27 -1.38 -0.46
C LYS A 199 27.72 -2.23 -1.60
N LEU A 200 26.40 -2.36 -1.70
CA LEU A 200 25.75 -3.22 -2.69
C LEU A 200 25.74 -2.65 -4.11
N LEU A 201 25.79 -1.31 -4.24
CA LEU A 201 25.71 -0.58 -5.51
C LEU A 201 27.06 -0.05 -6.00
N LYS A 202 28.17 -0.58 -5.48
CA LYS A 202 29.52 -0.25 -5.97
C LYS A 202 29.78 -0.77 -7.39
#